data_AF-A0AAX2H0P8-F1
#
_entry.id   AF-A0AAX2H0P8-F1
#
_cell.length_a   1.000
_cell.length_b   1.000
_cell.length_c   1.000
_cell.angle_alpha   90.00
_cell.angle_beta   90.00
_cell.angle_gamma   90.00
#
_symmetry.space_group_name_H-M   'P 1'
#
loop_
_entity.id
_entity.type
_entity.pdbx_description
1 polymer ?
#
loop_
_entity_poly.entity_id
_entity_poly.type
_entity_poly.pdbx_seq_one_letter_code
_entity_poly.pdbx_strand_id
1 'polypeptide(L)'
;MKITKYLLVFALVAAVLSLCYREVLSFGVAHHYTGIIGLVSLLYFVTMFAAGWITGYREARYLPIADIGFRWHLTTYLIFMAVGILWHTLGCAAPNESIVALWRTALSWGILLLIHFVFYLWRRRKSINGLKKDEIFE
;
A
#
# COMPACT_ATOMS: atom_id res chain seq x y z
N MET A 1 -1.73 14.92 -7.86
CA MET A 1 -2.71 13.92 -7.40
C MET A 1 -3.52 14.57 -6.28
N LYS A 2 -4.85 14.61 -6.35
CA LYS A 2 -5.68 15.23 -5.29
C LYS A 2 -5.67 14.32 -4.07
N ILE A 3 -5.36 14.85 -2.88
CA ILE A 3 -5.49 14.10 -1.63
C ILE A 3 -6.96 14.19 -1.21
N THR A 4 -7.57 13.03 -0.90
CA THR A 4 -8.99 12.94 -0.55
C THR A 4 -9.17 12.35 0.83
N LYS A 5 -10.34 12.60 1.43
CA LYS A 5 -10.66 12.12 2.77
C LYS A 5 -10.49 10.60 2.89
N TYR A 6 -10.96 9.82 1.93
CA TYR A 6 -10.86 8.37 1.97
C TYR A 6 -9.42 7.87 1.80
N LEU A 7 -8.61 8.55 0.98
CA LEU A 7 -7.18 8.23 0.87
C LEU A 7 -6.43 8.54 2.17
N LEU A 8 -6.76 9.62 2.86
CA LEU A 8 -6.17 9.95 4.18
C LEU A 8 -6.57 8.93 5.24
N VAL A 9 -7.85 8.53 5.28
CA VAL A 9 -8.31 7.46 6.19
C VAL A 9 -7.59 6.15 5.88
N PHE A 10 -7.47 5.79 4.60
CA PHE A 10 -6.70 4.61 4.20
C PHE A 10 -5.24 4.71 4.62
N ALA A 11 -4.59 5.85 4.41
CA ALA A 11 -3.20 6.07 4.80
C ALA A 11 -3.00 5.90 6.31
N LEU A 12 -3.90 6.44 7.13
CA LEU A 12 -3.84 6.26 8.59
C LEU A 12 -3.99 4.78 8.98
N VAL A 13 -4.99 4.09 8.43
CA VAL A 13 -5.21 2.66 8.69
C VAL A 13 -4.00 1.84 8.24
N ALA A 14 -3.46 2.12 7.05
CA ALA A 14 -2.28 1.47 6.51
C ALA A 14 -1.05 1.66 7.39
N ALA A 15 -0.85 2.86 7.94
CA ALA A 15 0.28 3.14 8.84
C ALA A 15 0.16 2.34 10.14
N VAL A 16 -1.02 2.34 10.77
CA VAL A 16 -1.28 1.56 11.99
C VAL A 16 -1.09 0.06 11.74
N LEU A 17 -1.69 -0.48 10.68
CA LEU A 17 -1.54 -1.89 10.33
C LEU A 17 -0.08 -2.25 10.00
N SER A 18 0.67 -1.36 9.34
CA SER A 18 2.09 -1.57 9.03
C SER A 18 2.92 -1.61 10.31
N LEU A 19 2.66 -0.73 11.28
CA LEU A 19 3.34 -0.73 12.58
C LEU A 19 3.06 -2.03 13.34
N CYS A 20 1.78 -2.42 13.47
CA CYS A 20 1.40 -3.67 14.12
C CYS A 20 2.03 -4.89 13.44
N TYR A 21 2.06 -4.90 12.10
CA TYR A 21 2.72 -5.96 11.33
C TYR A 21 4.21 -6.02 11.63
N ARG A 22 4.92 -4.88 11.67
CA ARG A 22 6.35 -4.83 11.96
C ARG A 22 6.69 -5.38 13.34
N GLU A 23 5.93 -5.00 14.36
CA GLU A 23 6.10 -5.50 15.73
C GLU A 23 6.03 -7.03 15.78
N VAL A 24 4.93 -7.60 15.27
CA VAL A 24 4.70 -9.04 15.32
C VAL A 24 5.64 -9.80 14.39
N LEU A 25 6.00 -9.22 13.23
CA LEU A 25 6.98 -9.79 12.32
C LEU A 25 8.36 -9.87 12.99
N SER A 26 8.85 -8.76 13.55
CA SER A 26 10.16 -8.73 14.22
C SER A 26 10.18 -9.70 15.41
N PHE A 27 9.09 -9.79 16.19
CA PHE A 27 8.96 -10.81 17.23
C PHE A 27 9.07 -12.25 16.69
N GLY A 28 8.34 -12.56 15.62
CA GLY A 28 8.38 -13.88 14.98
C GLY A 28 9.74 -14.22 14.40
N VAL A 29 10.42 -13.24 13.80
CA VAL A 29 11.78 -13.38 13.25
C VAL A 29 12.78 -13.62 14.37
N ALA A 30 12.74 -12.85 15.46
CA ALA A 30 13.66 -13.00 16.61
C ALA A 30 13.61 -14.40 17.23
N HIS A 31 12.44 -15.06 17.23
CA HIS A 31 12.23 -16.38 17.83
C HIS A 31 12.17 -17.53 16.82
N HIS A 32 12.42 -17.26 15.54
CA HIS A 32 12.32 -18.23 14.44
C HIS A 32 10.92 -18.90 14.33
N TYR A 33 9.86 -18.19 14.73
CA TYR A 33 8.49 -18.67 14.68
C TYR A 33 7.87 -18.47 13.30
N THR A 34 8.24 -19.37 12.37
CA THR A 34 7.78 -19.34 10.97
C THR A 34 6.26 -19.34 10.82
N GLY A 35 5.54 -20.05 11.70
CA GLY A 35 4.07 -20.04 11.73
C GLY A 35 3.49 -18.66 12.04
N ILE A 36 4.08 -17.92 12.99
CA ILE A 36 3.64 -16.55 13.32
C ILE A 36 3.95 -15.61 12.18
N ILE A 37 5.15 -15.72 11.57
CA ILE A 37 5.54 -14.92 10.41
C ILE A 37 4.55 -15.11 9.25
N GLY A 38 4.19 -16.36 8.95
CA GLY A 38 3.21 -16.68 7.91
C GLY A 38 1.82 -16.12 8.23
N LEU A 39 1.33 -16.35 9.45
CA LEU A 39 0.01 -15.91 9.89
C LEU A 39 -0.11 -14.38 9.89
N VAL A 40 0.86 -13.66 10.46
CA VAL A 40 0.81 -12.19 10.50
C VAL A 40 0.91 -11.59 9.10
N SER A 41 1.68 -12.20 8.19
CA SER A 41 1.76 -11.76 6.79
C SER A 41 0.42 -11.92 6.07
N LEU A 42 -0.27 -13.05 6.28
CA LEU A 42 -1.60 -13.28 5.72
C LEU A 42 -2.64 -12.30 6.29
N LEU A 43 -2.65 -12.11 7.61
CA LEU A 43 -3.56 -11.17 8.26
C LEU A 43 -3.33 -9.73 7.80
N TYR A 44 -2.06 -9.31 7.68
CA TYR A 44 -1.70 -8.01 7.14
C TYR A 44 -2.19 -7.85 5.70
N PHE A 45 -1.99 -8.85 4.84
CA PHE A 45 -2.50 -8.81 3.46
C PHE A 45 -4.02 -8.66 3.41
N VAL A 46 -4.77 -9.50 4.13
CA VAL A 46 -6.24 -9.49 4.13
C VAL A 46 -6.78 -8.16 4.67
N THR A 47 -6.23 -7.66 5.77
CA THR A 47 -6.70 -6.40 6.39
C THR A 47 -6.37 -5.18 5.53
N MET A 48 -5.18 -5.12 4.93
CA MET A 48 -4.82 -4.06 3.98
C MET A 48 -5.68 -4.10 2.72
N PHE A 49 -5.93 -5.29 2.17
CA PHE A 49 -6.81 -5.46 1.02
C PHE A 49 -8.23 -5.00 1.35
N ALA A 50 -8.81 -5.43 2.47
CA ALA A 50 -10.14 -5.03 2.89
C ALA A 50 -10.23 -3.51 3.13
N ALA A 51 -9.25 -2.92 3.83
CA ALA A 51 -9.19 -1.48 4.07
C ALA A 51 -9.12 -0.68 2.76
N GLY A 52 -8.27 -1.11 1.83
CA GLY A 52 -8.13 -0.49 0.51
C GLY A 52 -9.40 -0.63 -0.33
N TRP A 53 -10.01 -1.81 -0.33
CA TRP A 53 -11.26 -2.07 -1.03
C TRP A 53 -12.40 -1.20 -0.50
N ILE A 54 -12.61 -1.14 0.82
CA ILE A 54 -13.70 -0.37 1.44
C ILE A 54 -13.54 1.13 1.16
N THR A 55 -12.33 1.67 1.36
CA THR A 55 -12.08 3.11 1.18
C THR A 55 -12.04 3.52 -0.30
N GLY A 56 -11.47 2.68 -1.17
CA GLY A 56 -11.47 2.89 -2.61
C GLY A 56 -12.87 2.78 -3.23
N TYR A 57 -13.68 1.82 -2.78
CA TYR A 57 -15.07 1.69 -3.20
C TYR A 57 -15.91 2.91 -2.80
N ARG A 58 -15.72 3.40 -1.58
CA ARG A 58 -16.38 4.64 -1.12
C ARG A 58 -15.94 5.81 -2.00
N GLU A 59 -14.65 6.03 -2.20
CA GLU A 59 -14.13 7.09 -3.07
C GLU A 59 -14.75 7.04 -4.48
N ALA A 60 -14.82 5.85 -5.09
CA ALA A 60 -15.37 5.68 -6.44
C ALA A 60 -16.83 6.11 -6.56
N ARG A 61 -17.61 6.00 -5.48
CA ARG A 61 -19.00 6.48 -5.44
C ARG A 61 -19.12 8.01 -5.30
N TYR A 62 -18.14 8.65 -4.67
CA TYR A 62 -18.18 10.10 -4.40
C TYR A 62 -17.51 10.93 -5.48
N LEU A 63 -16.48 10.40 -6.13
CA LEU A 63 -15.74 11.10 -7.18
C LEU A 63 -15.46 10.10 -8.32
N PRO A 64 -15.82 10.41 -9.58
CA PRO A 64 -15.54 9.56 -10.73
C PRO A 64 -14.06 9.68 -11.12
N ILE A 65 -13.16 9.27 -10.23
CA ILE A 65 -11.71 9.38 -10.47
C ILE A 65 -11.23 8.08 -11.09
N ALA A 66 -10.69 8.18 -12.31
CA ALA A 66 -10.21 7.03 -13.07
C ALA A 66 -8.98 6.30 -12.48
N ASP A 67 -8.38 6.80 -11.38
CA ASP A 67 -7.06 6.38 -10.89
C ASP A 67 -7.01 5.79 -9.48
N ILE A 68 -8.17 5.45 -8.90
CA ILE A 68 -8.29 4.97 -7.51
C ILE A 68 -7.33 3.80 -7.22
N GLY A 69 -7.25 2.81 -8.11
CA GLY A 69 -6.35 1.65 -7.91
C GLY A 69 -4.88 2.04 -7.73
N PHE A 70 -4.35 2.90 -8.61
CA PHE A 70 -2.95 3.32 -8.52
C PHE A 70 -2.67 4.12 -7.23
N ARG A 71 -3.58 5.04 -6.87
CA ARG A 71 -3.42 5.90 -5.68
C ARG A 71 -3.31 5.08 -4.40
N TRP A 72 -4.14 4.04 -4.27
CA TRP A 72 -4.10 3.15 -3.11
C TRP A 72 -2.83 2.30 -3.09
N HIS A 73 -2.46 1.67 -4.21
CA HIS A 73 -1.22 0.88 -4.27
C HIS A 73 0.03 1.71 -3.99
N LEU A 74 0.11 2.93 -4.53
CA LEU A 74 1.21 3.86 -4.25
C LEU A 74 1.27 4.22 -2.77
N THR A 75 0.11 4.52 -2.16
CA THR A 75 0.03 4.89 -0.74
C THR A 75 0.47 3.72 0.15
N THR A 76 -0.01 2.51 -0.13
CA THR A 76 0.40 1.28 0.56
C THR A 76 1.92 1.08 0.48
N TYR A 77 2.48 1.21 -0.73
CA TYR A 77 3.92 1.06 -0.97
C TYR A 77 4.74 2.06 -0.15
N LEU A 78 4.39 3.36 -0.23
CA LEU A 78 5.11 4.42 0.47
C LEU A 78 5.06 4.24 1.98
N ILE A 79 3.89 3.89 2.53
CA ILE A 79 3.72 3.70 3.97
C ILE A 79 4.46 2.47 4.45
N PHE A 80 4.33 1.34 3.74
CA PHE A 80 5.01 0.10 4.11
C PHE A 80 6.55 0.29 4.10
N MET A 81 7.06 1.00 3.09
CA MET A 81 8.48 1.35 3.01
C MET A 81 8.92 2.33 4.10
N ALA A 82 8.18 3.41 4.30
CA ALA A 82 8.51 4.40 5.33
C ALA A 82 8.52 3.78 6.73
N VAL A 83 7.48 3.01 7.07
CA VAL A 83 7.39 2.30 8.34
C VAL A 83 8.52 1.28 8.48
N GLY A 84 8.79 0.47 7.45
CA GLY A 84 9.88 -0.50 7.47
C GLY A 84 11.26 0.14 7.66
N ILE A 85 11.56 1.22 6.93
CA ILE A 85 12.83 1.95 7.05
C ILE A 85 12.95 2.53 8.46
N LEU A 86 11.92 3.24 8.94
CA LEU A 86 11.90 3.80 10.29
C LEU A 86 12.13 2.71 11.34
N TRP A 87 11.47 1.55 11.19
CA TRP A 87 11.62 0.40 12.07
C TRP A 87 13.06 -0.07 12.21
N HIS A 88 13.77 -0.18 11.08
CA HIS A 88 15.18 -0.56 11.08
C HIS A 88 16.07 0.56 11.63
N THR A 89 15.85 1.82 11.22
CA THR A 89 16.71 2.93 11.63
C THR A 89 16.58 3.31 13.10
N LEU A 90 15.41 3.03 13.71
CA LEU A 90 15.16 3.27 15.14
C LEU A 90 15.62 2.09 16.01
N GLY A 91 16.17 1.03 15.42
CA GLY A 91 16.65 -0.15 16.17
C GLY A 91 15.55 -1.07 16.67
N CYS A 92 14.32 -0.97 16.14
CA CYS A 92 13.18 -1.82 16.52
C CYS A 92 13.17 -3.18 15.79
N ALA A 93 13.99 -3.35 14.75
CA ALA A 93 14.10 -4.60 14.01
C ALA A 93 14.78 -5.71 14.84
N ALA A 94 14.41 -6.96 14.60
CA ALA A 94 15.04 -8.09 15.28
C ALA A 94 16.53 -8.23 14.89
N PRO A 95 17.40 -8.78 15.76
CA PRO A 95 18.83 -8.88 15.48
C PRO A 95 19.19 -9.66 14.21
N ASN A 96 18.36 -10.64 13.85
CA ASN A 96 18.49 -11.49 12.67
C ASN A 96 17.68 -10.97 11.46
N GLU A 97 17.06 -9.79 11.56
CA GLU A 97 16.27 -9.20 10.50
C GLU A 97 17.13 -8.27 9.62
N SER A 98 17.33 -8.66 8.36
CA SER A 98 18.14 -7.88 7.43
C SER A 98 17.32 -6.79 6.72
N ILE A 99 17.81 -5.54 6.76
CA ILE A 99 17.26 -4.45 5.95
C ILE A 99 17.33 -4.74 4.44
N VAL A 100 18.24 -5.63 4.00
CA VAL A 100 18.32 -6.06 2.60
C VAL A 100 17.04 -6.78 2.17
N ALA A 101 16.38 -7.51 3.06
CA ALA A 101 15.09 -8.14 2.76
C ALA A 101 14.01 -7.08 2.48
N LEU A 102 13.99 -5.99 3.25
CA LEU A 102 13.08 -4.87 3.01
C LEU A 102 13.32 -4.23 1.63
N TRP A 103 14.58 -3.99 1.26
CA TRP A 103 14.92 -3.44 -0.06
C TRP A 103 14.60 -4.39 -1.21
N ARG A 104 14.76 -5.70 -1.03
CA ARG A 104 14.33 -6.70 -2.03
C ARG A 104 12.82 -6.66 -2.23
N THR A 105 12.04 -6.55 -1.16
CA THR A 105 10.58 -6.36 -1.23
C THR A 105 10.23 -5.02 -1.89
N ALA A 106 10.96 -3.95 -1.57
CA ALA A 106 10.79 -2.64 -2.18
C ALA A 106 10.96 -2.68 -3.70
N LEU A 107 11.98 -3.40 -4.17
CA LEU A 107 12.31 -3.51 -5.58
C LEU A 107 11.29 -4.37 -6.32
N SER A 108 10.98 -5.57 -5.80
CA SER A 108 10.05 -6.50 -6.45
C SER A 108 8.64 -5.90 -6.55
N TRP A 109 8.15 -5.30 -5.47
CA TRP A 109 6.85 -4.62 -5.48
C TRP A 109 6.89 -3.30 -6.26
N GLY A 110 8.01 -2.57 -6.21
CA GLY A 110 8.20 -1.34 -6.98
C GLY A 110 8.05 -1.52 -8.48
N ILE A 111 8.49 -2.66 -9.02
CA ILE A 111 8.27 -3.02 -10.44
C ILE A 111 6.78 -3.17 -10.75
N LEU A 112 6.02 -3.87 -9.91
CA LEU A 112 4.57 -4.01 -10.09
C LEU A 112 3.86 -2.65 -9.98
N LEU A 113 4.31 -1.79 -9.07
CA LEU A 113 3.78 -0.44 -8.93
C LEU A 113 4.08 0.43 -10.15
N LEU A 114 5.27 0.28 -10.75
CA LEU A 114 5.64 0.97 -11.99
C LEU A 114 4.73 0.55 -13.15
N ILE A 115 4.40 -0.74 -13.25
CA ILE A 115 3.41 -1.24 -14.22
C ILE A 115 2.05 -0.55 -14.00
N HIS A 116 1.56 -0.50 -12.76
CA HIS A 116 0.34 0.24 -12.44
C HIS A 116 0.42 1.73 -12.77
N PHE A 117 1.57 2.36 -12.59
CA PHE A 117 1.80 3.76 -12.94
C PHE A 117 1.68 3.99 -14.46
N VAL A 118 2.23 3.10 -15.28
CA VAL A 118 2.10 3.18 -16.75
C VAL A 118 0.63 3.07 -17.17
N PHE A 119 -0.12 2.10 -16.63
CA PHE A 119 -1.56 1.97 -16.88
C PHE A 119 -2.35 3.22 -16.44
N TYR A 120 -1.99 3.81 -15.30
CA TYR A 120 -2.55 5.07 -14.84
C TYR A 120 -2.33 6.19 -15.86
N LEU A 121 -1.10 6.37 -16.35
CA LEU A 121 -0.79 7.40 -17.35
C LEU A 121 -1.56 7.21 -18.65
N TRP A 122 -1.69 5.96 -19.13
CA TRP A 122 -2.49 5.65 -20.32
C TRP A 122 -3.96 5.99 -20.14
N ARG A 123 -4.55 5.64 -18.99
CA ARG A 123 -5.96 5.93 -18.70
C ARG A 123 -6.21 7.43 -18.56
N ARG A 124 -5.27 8.16 -17.95
CA ARG A 124 -5.35 9.63 -17.79
C ARG A 124 -5.43 10.36 -19.13
N ARG A 125 -4.70 9.92 -20.17
CA ARG A 125 -4.77 10.51 -21.53
C ARG A 125 -6.16 10.40 -22.17
N LYS A 126 -6.95 9.40 -21.74
CA LYS A 126 -8.32 9.15 -22.21
C LYS A 126 -9.40 9.83 -21.35
N SER A 127 -9.00 10.65 -20.38
CA SER A 127 -9.92 11.40 -19.50
C SER A 127 -9.77 12.91 -19.68
N ILE A 128 -10.84 13.68 -19.49
CA ILE A 128 -10.81 15.15 -19.33
C ILE A 128 -11.33 15.45 -17.93
N ASN A 129 -10.56 16.20 -17.12
CA ASN A 129 -10.90 16.49 -15.73
C ASN A 129 -11.20 15.25 -14.84
N GLY A 130 -10.66 14.09 -15.19
CA GLY A 130 -10.85 12.83 -14.45
C GLY A 130 -12.05 12.00 -14.92
N LEU A 131 -12.97 12.59 -15.69
CA LEU A 131 -14.07 11.92 -16.36
C LEU A 131 -13.59 11.27 -17.65
N LYS A 132 -14.10 10.09 -17.99
CA LYS A 132 -13.73 9.45 -19.25
C LYS A 132 -14.33 10.24 -20.42
N LYS A 133 -13.60 10.34 -21.53
CA LYS A 133 -14.02 11.15 -22.69
C LYS A 133 -15.32 10.64 -23.34
N ASP A 134 -15.51 9.32 -23.38
CA ASP A 134 -16.74 8.66 -23.83
C ASP A 134 -17.96 9.09 -23.00
N GLU A 135 -17.84 9.19 -21.68
CA GLU A 135 -18.94 9.65 -20.80
C GLU A 135 -19.30 11.15 -20.93
N ILE A 136 -18.50 11.96 -21.64
CA ILE A 136 -18.71 13.41 -21.81
C ILE A 136 -19.27 13.75 -23.20
N PHE A 137 -18.90 12.98 -24.21
CA PHE A 137 -19.19 13.29 -25.62
C PHE A 137 -20.11 12.27 -26.30
N GLU A 138 -20.57 11.24 -25.58
CA GLU A 138 -21.75 10.42 -25.92
C GLU A 138 -22.99 10.96 -25.20
#